data_AF-A0A7Y1EYB2-F1
#
_entry.id   AF-A0A7Y1EYB2-F1
#
_cell.length_a   1.000
_cell.length_b   1.000
_cell.length_c   1.000
_cell.angle_alpha   90.00
_cell.angle_beta   90.00
_cell.angle_gamma   90.00
#
_symmetry.space_group_name_H-M   'P 1'
#
loop_
_entity.id
_entity.type
_entity.pdbx_description
1 polymer ?
#
loop_
_entity_poly.entity_id
_entity_poly.type
_entity_poly.pdbx_seq_one_letter_code
_entity_poly.pdbx_strand_id
1 'polypeptide(L)'
;MFIDGMMIAISDEQYESARLQLDLPPGFVMVEATTLLHHDTGNGHVTIPLPNGYIVAAFERTGGNRSYGVVFINDLYRAQSPG
;
A
#
# COMPACT_ATOMS: atom_id res chain seq x y z
N MET A 1 9.48 2.95 -1.99
CA MET A 1 8.16 2.60 -2.55
C MET A 1 7.54 3.84 -3.17
N PHE A 2 6.83 3.73 -4.30
CA PHE A 2 6.03 4.84 -4.81
C PHE A 2 4.61 4.76 -4.28
N ILE A 3 4.15 5.82 -3.63
CA ILE A 3 2.78 5.99 -3.16
C ILE A 3 2.26 7.30 -3.74
N ASP A 4 1.21 7.22 -4.57
CA ASP A 4 0.67 8.39 -5.29
C ASP A 4 1.74 9.18 -6.06
N GLY A 5 2.71 8.46 -6.65
CA GLY A 5 3.83 9.06 -7.39
C GLY A 5 4.96 9.63 -6.53
N MET A 6 4.84 9.64 -5.20
CA MET A 6 5.88 10.08 -4.28
C MET A 6 6.73 8.90 -3.79
N MET A 7 8.04 9.09 -3.75
CA MET A 7 8.95 8.09 -3.18
C MET A 7 8.91 8.17 -1.65
N ILE A 8 8.44 7.11 -1.01
CA ILE A 8 8.38 6.94 0.45
C ILE A 8 9.30 5.80 0.86
N ALA A 9 10.10 6.05 1.90
CA ALA A 9 10.94 5.04 2.53
C ALA A 9 10.08 4.11 3.38
N ILE A 10 10.07 2.83 3.03
CA ILE A 10 9.38 1.76 3.76
C ILE A 10 10.45 0.73 4.14
N SER A 11 10.53 0.38 5.42
CA SER A 11 11.46 -0.63 5.92
C SER A 11 11.00 -2.06 5.57
N ASP A 12 11.93 -3.00 5.61
CA ASP A 12 11.61 -4.42 5.41
C ASP A 12 10.57 -4.93 6.42
N GLU A 13 10.62 -4.46 7.67
CA GLU A 13 9.64 -4.80 8.70
C GLU A 13 8.23 -4.28 8.37
N GLN A 14 8.12 -3.06 7.83
CA GLN A 14 6.84 -2.50 7.38
C GLN A 14 6.30 -3.28 6.17
N TYR A 15 7.18 -3.66 5.24
CA TYR A 15 6.84 -4.51 4.10
C TYR A 15 6.28 -5.87 4.55
N GLU A 16 7.00 -6.56 5.44
CA GLU A 16 6.59 -7.86 5.95
C GLU A 16 5.30 -7.78 6.76
N SER A 17 5.15 -6.75 7.61
CA SER A 17 3.91 -6.52 8.34
C SER A 17 2.72 -6.32 7.40
N ALA A 18 2.86 -5.50 6.36
CA ALA A 18 1.81 -5.26 5.38
C ALA A 18 1.44 -6.52 4.59
N ARG A 19 2.43 -7.34 4.21
CA ARG A 19 2.20 -8.63 3.54
C ARG A 19 1.38 -9.57 4.41
N LEU A 20 1.71 -9.65 5.70
CA LEU A 20 1.01 -10.50 6.67
C LEU A 20 -0.42 -10.02 6.96
N GLN A 21 -0.69 -8.71 6.93
CA GLN A 21 -2.06 -8.18 7.09
C GLN A 21 -3.03 -8.66 5.99
N LEU A 22 -2.52 -9.06 4.83
CA LEU A 22 -3.29 -9.62 3.72
C LEU A 22 -3.21 -11.15 3.64
N ASP A 23 -2.66 -11.81 4.65
CA ASP A 23 -2.41 -13.26 4.68
C ASP A 23 -1.63 -13.78 3.45
N LEU A 24 -0.81 -12.92 2.83
CA LEU A 24 -0.06 -13.30 1.64
C LEU A 24 1.13 -14.18 2.04
N PRO A 25 1.47 -15.23 1.27
CA PRO A 25 2.62 -16.07 1.55
C PRO A 25 3.95 -15.35 1.24
N PRO A 26 5.10 -15.89 1.69
CA PRO A 26 6.41 -15.36 1.34
C PRO A 26 6.64 -15.28 -0.18
N GLY A 27 7.39 -14.28 -0.61
CA GLY A 27 7.72 -14.03 -2.02
C GLY A 27 6.80 -13.06 -2.75
N PHE A 28 5.74 -12.57 -2.08
CA PHE A 28 5.00 -11.39 -2.53
C PHE A 28 5.73 -10.11 -2.09
N VAL A 29 5.97 -9.21 -3.04
CA VAL A 29 6.65 -7.92 -2.82
C VAL A 29 5.69 -6.79 -3.17
N MET A 30 5.59 -5.77 -2.33
CA MET A 30 4.79 -4.57 -2.62
C MET A 30 5.44 -3.77 -3.75
N VAL A 31 4.71 -3.58 -4.86
CA VAL A 31 5.22 -2.94 -6.08
C VAL A 31 4.61 -1.56 -6.34
N GLU A 32 3.40 -1.32 -5.85
CA GLU A 32 2.69 -0.06 -6.00
C GLU A 32 1.74 0.15 -4.82
N ALA A 33 1.48 1.41 -4.46
CA ALA A 33 0.45 1.73 -3.49
C ALA A 33 -0.17 3.12 -3.74
N THR A 34 -1.34 3.35 -3.15
CA THR A 34 -2.05 4.64 -3.17
C THR A 34 -2.74 4.89 -1.83
N THR A 35 -2.85 6.15 -1.43
CA THR A 35 -3.66 6.57 -0.26
C THR A 35 -5.15 6.70 -0.59
N LEU A 36 -5.54 6.35 -1.81
CA LEU A 36 -6.89 6.54 -2.33
C LEU A 36 -7.55 5.18 -2.60
N LEU A 37 -8.78 5.01 -2.12
CA LEU A 37 -9.64 3.93 -2.55
C LEU A 37 -10.49 4.42 -3.73
N HIS A 38 -10.33 3.75 -4.87
CA HIS A 38 -11.19 3.97 -6.04
C HIS A 38 -12.33 2.96 -6.02
N HIS A 39 -13.56 3.46 -5.92
CA HIS A 39 -14.77 2.62 -5.91
C HIS A 39 -15.64 2.97 -7.12
N ASP A 40 -15.87 1.98 -7.99
CA ASP A 40 -16.91 2.08 -9.01
C ASP A 40 -18.27 1.76 -8.40
N THR A 41 -19.15 2.75 -8.40
CA THR A 41 -20.51 2.65 -7.84
C THR A 41 -21.54 2.12 -8.85
N GLY A 42 -21.14 1.87 -10.10
CA GLY A 42 -22.04 1.61 -11.22
C GLY A 42 -22.66 2.88 -11.84
N ASN A 43 -22.57 4.02 -11.15
CA ASN A 43 -22.98 5.35 -11.64
C ASN A 43 -21.77 6.29 -11.88
N GLY A 44 -20.56 5.75 -11.77
CA GLY A 44 -19.32 6.51 -11.82
C GLY A 44 -18.34 6.12 -10.72
N HIS A 45 -17.13 6.64 -10.85
CA HIS A 45 -16.04 6.36 -9.91
C HIS A 45 -16.01 7.41 -8.81
N VAL A 46 -15.92 6.96 -7.57
CA VAL A 46 -15.68 7.81 -6.40
C VAL A 46 -14.28 7.53 -5.88
N THR A 47 -13.56 8.60 -5.54
CA THR A 47 -12.24 8.54 -4.91
C THR A 47 -12.40 8.87 -3.43
N ILE A 48 -12.00 7.95 -2.56
CA ILE A 48 -12.13 8.08 -1.12
C ILE A 48 -10.72 8.09 -0.51
N PRO A 49 -10.29 9.17 0.15
CA PRO A 49 -9.00 9.18 0.84
C PRO A 49 -9.03 8.22 2.03
N LEU A 50 -7.98 7.42 2.16
CA LEU A 50 -7.79 6.55 3.31
C LEU A 50 -7.31 7.34 4.54
N PRO A 51 -7.60 6.87 5.76
CA PRO A 51 -7.03 7.47 6.97
C PRO A 51 -5.49 7.40 6.96
N ASN A 52 -4.84 8.32 7.66
CA ASN A 52 -3.38 8.36 7.73
C ASN A 52 -2.79 7.00 8.14
N GLY A 53 -1.75 6.58 7.40
CA GLY A 53 -1.09 5.29 7.58
C GLY A 53 -1.75 4.14 6.83
N TYR A 54 -2.98 4.29 6.33
CA TYR A 54 -3.62 3.28 5.49
C TYR A 54 -3.35 3.55 4.01
N ILE A 55 -3.04 2.50 3.27
CA ILE A 55 -2.82 2.53 1.82
C ILE A 55 -3.50 1.33 1.16
N VAL A 56 -3.96 1.48 -0.08
CA VAL A 56 -4.21 0.35 -0.96
C VAL A 56 -2.86 -0.07 -1.53
N ALA A 57 -2.42 -1.28 -1.23
CA ALA A 57 -1.15 -1.83 -1.70
C ALA A 57 -1.38 -2.91 -2.73
N ALA A 58 -0.52 -2.93 -3.75
CA ALA A 58 -0.41 -4.00 -4.71
C ALA A 58 0.86 -4.82 -4.41
N PHE A 59 0.68 -6.12 -4.25
CA PHE A 59 1.76 -7.08 -4.07
C PHE A 59 1.87 -8.00 -5.27
N GLU A 60 3.09 -8.29 -5.71
CA GLU A 60 3.37 -9.17 -6.83
C GLU A 60 4.38 -10.26 -6.44
N ARG A 61 4.19 -11.48 -6.93
CA ARG A 61 5.14 -12.59 -6.78
C ARG A 61 5.70 -13.01 -8.14
N THR A 62 6.95 -13.50 -8.15
CA THR A 62 7.58 -14.13 -9.32
C THR A 62 6.67 -15.20 -9.91
N GLY A 63 6.06 -14.90 -11.06
CA GLY A 63 4.94 -15.66 -11.64
C GLY A 63 3.77 -14.79 -12.11
N GLY A 64 3.78 -13.49 -11.79
CA GLY A 64 2.78 -12.52 -12.26
C GLY A 64 1.48 -12.50 -11.44
N ASN A 65 1.44 -13.28 -10.34
CA ASN A 65 0.31 -13.23 -9.41
C ASN A 65 0.35 -11.90 -8.67
N ARG A 66 -0.72 -11.11 -8.83
CA ARG A 66 -0.87 -9.80 -8.20
C ARG A 66 -2.08 -9.80 -7.27
N SER A 67 -1.86 -9.35 -6.04
CA SER A 67 -2.87 -9.23 -5.00
C SER A 67 -2.96 -7.78 -4.55
N TYR A 68 -4.17 -7.33 -4.20
CA TYR A 68 -4.43 -5.97 -3.76
C TYR A 68 -5.15 -5.97 -2.43
N GLY A 69 -4.89 -4.99 -1.57
CA GLY A 69 -5.60 -4.85 -0.31
C GLY A 69 -5.26 -3.57 0.42
N VAL A 70 -6.12 -3.20 1.38
CA VAL A 70 -5.85 -2.09 2.29
C VAL A 70 -4.95 -2.61 3.41
N VAL A 71 -3.82 -1.95 3.62
CA VAL A 71 -2.86 -2.25 4.70
C VAL A 71 -2.55 -1.00 5.48
N PHE A 72 -2.18 -1.19 6.74
CA PHE A 72 -1.69 -0.14 7.62
C PHE A 72 -0.16 -0.17 7.71
N ILE A 73 0.45 0.99 7.51
CA ILE A 73 1.88 1.23 7.66
C ILE A 73 2.08 2.23 8.81
N ASN A 74 2.66 1.73 9.90
CA ASN A 74 3.11 2.59 11.01
C ASN A 74 4.10 3.64 10.49
N ASP A 75 3.99 4.89 10.95
CA ASP A 75 4.96 5.96 10.65
C ASP A 75 5.18 6.25 9.15
N LEU A 76 4.17 6.01 8.29
CA LEU A 76 4.25 6.15 6.83
C LEU A 76 4.89 7.47 6.34
N TYR A 77 4.71 8.58 7.07
CA TYR A 77 5.25 9.90 6.72
C TYR A 77 6.37 10.40 7.65
N ARG A 78 6.80 9.62 8.63
CA ARG A 78 7.75 10.06 9.67
C ARG A 78 9.14 10.38 9.12
N ALA A 79 9.51 9.84 7.97
CA ALA A 79 10.75 10.16 7.28
C ALA A 79 10.82 11.57 6.68
N GLN A 80 9.77 12.40 6.79
CA GLN A 80 9.70 13.75 6.21
C GLN A 80 9.64 14.90 7.23
N SER A 81 9.77 14.65 8.54
CA SER A 81 9.87 15.73 9.53
C SER A 81 11.33 16.17 9.70
N PRO A 82 11.75 17.37 9.27
CA PRO A 82 12.96 17.98 9.79
C PRO A 82 12.68 18.36 11.25
N GLY A 83 13.64 18.04 12.12
CA GLY A 83 13.68 18.59 13.48
C GLY A 83 13.95 20.09 13.50
#